data_AF-A0A3D5KXZ0-F1
#
_entry.id   AF-A0A3D5KXZ0-F1
#
_cell.length_a   1.000
_cell.length_b   1.000
_cell.length_c   1.000
_cell.angle_alpha   90.00
_cell.angle_beta   90.00
_cell.angle_gamma   90.00
#
_symmetry.space_group_name_H-M   'P 1'
#
loop_
_entity.id
_entity.type
_entity.pdbx_description
1 polymer ?
#
loop_
_entity_poly.entity_id
_entity_poly.type
_entity_poly.pdbx_seq_one_letter_code
_entity_poly.pdbx_strand_id
1 'polypeptide(L)' 'MYSIKAMDLKDEGIAEGRAEERANIVFKFMQSQHVTFDKAADALSIREEDRDECRARIGKMKEKQPAGV' A
#
# COMPACT_ATOMS: atom_id res chain seq x y z
N MET A 1 8.64 19.51 -30.55
CA MET A 1 7.74 18.36 -30.35
C MET A 1 7.98 17.85 -28.93
N TYR A 2 7.37 18.50 -27.95
CA TYR A 2 7.50 18.14 -26.54
C TYR A 2 6.22 17.46 -26.07
N SER A 3 6.37 16.60 -25.07
CA SER A 3 5.30 16.23 -24.12
C SER A 3 4.49 14.97 -24.45
N ILE A 4 5.16 13.82 -24.58
CA ILE A 4 4.55 12.53 -24.22
C ILE A 4 5.00 12.07 -22.82
N LYS A 5 6.11 12.58 -22.28
CA LYS A 5 6.71 12.01 -21.06
C LYS A 5 6.16 12.52 -19.72
N ALA A 6 5.42 13.65 -19.68
CA ALA A 6 5.06 14.27 -18.40
C ALA A 6 3.68 13.86 -17.84
N MET A 7 2.79 13.31 -18.68
CA MET A 7 1.48 12.82 -18.25
C MET A 7 1.62 11.44 -17.59
N ASP A 8 2.24 10.47 -18.27
CA ASP A 8 2.51 9.12 -17.74
C ASP A 8 3.22 9.15 -16.38
N LEU A 9 4.26 9.97 -16.21
CA LEU A 9 4.97 10.12 -14.92
C LEU A 9 4.08 10.60 -13.77
N LYS A 10 3.04 11.39 -14.06
CA LYS A 10 2.09 11.85 -13.04
C LYS A 10 1.09 10.76 -12.70
N ASP A 11 0.57 10.05 -13.70
CA ASP A 11 -0.36 8.94 -13.49
C ASP A 11 0.30 7.77 -12.75
N GLU A 12 1.55 7.42 -13.10
CA GLU A 12 2.37 6.44 -12.39
C GLU A 12 2.66 6.88 -10.95
N GLY A 13 3.05 8.14 -10.74
CA GLY A 13 3.29 8.69 -9.39
C GLY A 13 2.03 8.76 -8.53
N ILE A 14 0.87 9.06 -9.13
CA ILE A 14 -0.43 9.06 -8.44
C ILE A 14 -0.86 7.62 -8.10
N ALA A 15 -0.65 6.67 -9.03
CA ALA A 15 -0.95 5.26 -8.79
C ALA A 15 -0.06 4.69 -7.68
N GLU A 16 1.24 4.99 -7.70
CA GLU A 16 2.19 4.58 -6.67
C GLU A 16 1.83 5.19 -5.31
N GLY A 17 1.48 6.48 -5.26
CA GLY A 17 1.03 7.14 -4.03
C GLY A 17 -0.26 6.54 -3.47
N ARG A 18 -1.24 6.19 -4.32
CA ARG A 18 -2.47 5.51 -3.88
C ARG A 18 -2.24 4.08 -3.40
N ALA A 19 -1.29 3.37 -4.00
CA ALA A 19 -0.91 2.04 -3.54
C ALA A 19 -0.17 2.07 -2.20
N GLU A 20 0.68 3.08 -1.97
CA GLU A 20 1.34 3.27 -0.68
C GLU A 20 0.34 3.65 0.42
N GLU A 21 -0.58 4.57 0.12
CA GLU A 21 -1.65 4.95 1.03
C GLU A 21 -2.53 3.75 1.41
N ARG A 22 -2.93 2.93 0.44
CA ARG A 22 -3.69 1.70 0.68
C ARG A 22 -2.94 0.71 1.56
N ALA A 23 -1.67 0.45 1.26
CA ALA A 23 -0.84 -0.43 2.10
C ALA A 23 -0.72 0.09 3.54
N ASN A 24 -0.60 1.40 3.72
CA ASN A 24 -0.53 2.04 5.04
C ASN A 24 -1.87 1.94 5.81
N ILE A 25 -3.01 2.12 5.13
CA ILE A 25 -4.33 1.93 5.73
C ILE A 25 -4.53 0.48 6.18
N VAL A 26 -4.20 -0.49 5.32
CA VAL A 26 -4.27 -1.92 5.66
C VAL A 26 -3.37 -2.23 6.84
N PHE A 27 -2.14 -1.72 6.86
CA PHE A 27 -1.20 -1.92 7.95
C PHE A 27 -1.70 -1.36 9.28
N LYS A 28 -2.18 -0.11 9.31
CA LYS A 28 -2.76 0.51 10.51
C LYS A 28 -3.99 -0.23 10.99
N PHE A 29 -4.83 -0.70 10.07
CA PHE A 29 -6.01 -1.50 10.40
C PHE A 29 -5.61 -2.85 11.03
N MET A 30 -4.58 -3.52 10.48
CA MET A 30 -4.01 -4.73 11.09
C MET A 30 -3.50 -4.48 12.50
N GLN A 31 -2.80 -3.36 12.74
CA GLN A 31 -2.30 -2.99 14.07
C GLN A 31 -3.42 -2.67 15.06
N SER A 32 -4.44 -1.92 14.61
CA SER A 32 -5.56 -1.49 15.47
C SER A 32 -6.49 -2.64 15.86
N GLN A 33 -6.76 -3.56 14.93
CA GLN A 33 -7.69 -4.66 15.16
C GLN A 33 -6.98 -5.97 15.55
N HIS A 34 -5.65 -5.98 15.59
CA HIS A 34 -4.82 -7.17 15.80
C HIS A 34 -5.19 -8.35 14.88
N VAL A 35 -5.50 -8.03 13.61
CA VAL A 35 -5.91 -9.02 12.60
C VAL A 35 -4.80 -9.30 11.59
N THR A 36 -4.92 -10.43 10.91
CA THR A 36 -4.03 -10.80 9.79
C THR A 36 -4.29 -9.92 8.57
N PHE A 37 -3.32 -9.88 7.66
CA PHE A 37 -3.42 -9.12 6.42
C PHE A 37 -4.65 -9.54 5.61
N ASP A 38 -4.92 -10.84 5.48
CA ASP A 38 -6.07 -11.31 4.68
C ASP A 38 -7.40 -10.80 5.26
N LYS A 39 -7.58 -10.84 6.58
CA LYS A 39 -8.78 -10.27 7.23
C LYS A 39 -8.89 -8.76 7.06
N ALA A 40 -7.77 -8.04 7.12
CA ALA A 40 -7.74 -6.60 6.89
C ALA A 40 -8.04 -6.26 5.43
N ALA A 41 -7.50 -7.03 4.48
CA ALA A 41 -7.71 -6.88 3.05
C ALA A 41 -9.17 -7.17 2.68
N ASP A 42 -9.76 -8.22 3.25
CA ASP A 42 -11.19 -8.51 3.07
C ASP A 42 -12.08 -7.41 3.66
N ALA A 43 -11.78 -6.94 4.88
CA ALA A 43 -12.53 -5.86 5.52
C ALA A 43 -12.45 -4.53 4.75
N LEU A 44 -11.31 -4.26 4.11
CA LEU A 44 -11.06 -3.06 3.30
C LEU A 44 -11.42 -3.26 1.82
N SER A 45 -11.99 -4.42 1.45
CA SER A 45 -12.35 -4.77 0.07
C SER A 45 -11.19 -4.57 -0.93
N ILE A 46 -9.97 -4.93 -0.52
CA ILE A 46 -8.79 -4.89 -1.38
C ILE A 46 -8.90 -6.02 -2.41
N ARG A 47 -8.84 -5.64 -3.69
CA ARG A 47 -8.86 -6.57 -4.82
C ARG A 47 -7.68 -7.51 -4.75
N GLU A 48 -7.87 -8.76 -5.17
CA GLU A 48 -6.82 -9.78 -5.14
C GLU A 48 -5.57 -9.35 -5.92
N GLU A 49 -5.73 -8.66 -7.05
CA GLU A 49 -4.62 -8.12 -7.86
C GLU A 49 -3.72 -7.13 -7.08
N ASP A 50 -4.28 -6.37 -6.15
CA ASP A 50 -3.56 -5.39 -5.34
C ASP A 50 -2.99 -6.01 -4.04
N ARG A 51 -3.37 -7.25 -3.69
CA ARG A 51 -2.99 -7.88 -2.40
C ARG A 51 -1.50 -8.17 -2.32
N ASP A 52 -0.90 -8.69 -3.38
CA ASP A 52 0.53 -8.99 -3.42
C ASP A 52 1.37 -7.71 -3.29
N GLU A 53 0.99 -6.65 -4.01
CA GLU A 53 1.66 -5.35 -3.91
C GLU A 53 1.52 -4.74 -2.51
N CYS A 54 0.30 -4.76 -1.94
CA CYS A 54 0.07 -4.30 -0.57
C CYS A 54 0.90 -5.09 0.43
N ARG A 55 0.96 -6.42 0.32
CA ARG A 55 1.73 -7.28 1.21
C ARG A 55 3.22 -6.98 1.14
N ALA A 56 3.77 -6.81 -0.06
CA ALA A 56 5.18 -6.45 -0.26
C ALA A 56 5.51 -5.08 0.35
N ARG A 57 4.63 -4.08 0.16
CA ARG A 57 4.81 -2.74 0.74
C ARG A 57 4.69 -2.75 2.26
N ILE A 58 3.74 -3.51 2.81
CA ILE A 58 3.61 -3.70 4.27
C ILE A 58 4.85 -4.38 4.86
N GLY A 59 5.45 -5.35 4.16
CA GLY A 59 6.73 -5.96 4.55
C GLY A 59 7.82 -4.90 4.72
N LYS A 60 8.00 -4.05 3.70
CA LYS A 60 8.95 -2.92 3.75
C LYS A 60 8.63 -1.91 4.85
N MET A 61 7.35 -1.67 5.16
CA MET A 61 6.94 -0.77 6.25
C MET A 61 7.28 -1.36 7.63
N LYS A 62 7.12 -2.69 7.82
CA LYS A 62 7.53 -3.38 9.04
C LYS A 62 9.04 -3.35 9.26
N GLU A 63 9.83 -3.51 8.19
CA GLU A 63 11.29 -3.40 8.27
C GLU A 63 11.76 -1.98 8.59
N LYS A 64 11.00 -0.96 8.19
CA LYS A 64 11.29 0.45 8.46
C LYS A 64 10.76 0.97 9.80
N GLN A 65 9.87 0.24 10.48
CA GLN A 65 9.49 0.59 11.85
C GLN A 65 10.55 0.04 12.81
N PRO A 66 11.38 0.88 13.45
CA PRO A 66 12.23 0.39 14.53
C PRO A 66 11.32 -0.17 15.63
N ALA A 67 11.59 -1.40 16.04
CA ALA A 67 10.95 -2.00 17.20
C ALA A 67 11.37 -1.20 18.44
N GLY A 68 10.49 -0.32 18.93
CA GLY A 68 10.63 0.34 20.22
C GLY A 68 10.71 1.87 20.15
N VAL A 69 9.58 2.50 20.45
CA VAL A 69 9.48 3.60 21.42
C VAL A 69 8.40 3.22 22.41
#